data_AF-A0A835PTV8-F1
#
_entry.id   AF-A0A835PTV8-F1
#
_cell.length_a   1.000
_cell.length_b   1.000
_cell.length_c   1.000
_cell.angle_alpha   90.00
_cell.angle_beta   90.00
_cell.angle_gamma   90.00
#
_symmetry.space_group_name_H-M   'P 1'
#
loop_
_entity.id
_entity.type
_entity.pdbx_description
1 polymer ?
#
loop_
_entity_poly.entity_id
_entity_poly.type
_entity_poly.pdbx_seq_one_letter_code
_entity_poly.pdbx_strand_id
1 'polypeptide(L)'
;MDINCGTYLLRHTEKAVMQGKVSEEEDIDRALINLFSVQLRLGLFDGNPKKLQYGDLGPQDVCTKQHREIALEAARQGLVLLKNEMGLLPLRKHNVYSLSLIGPAANKAGLLGGDYSGIPVIP
;
A
#
# COMPACT_ATOMS: atom_id res chain seq x y z
N MET A 1 -4.19 -22.41 -8.61
CA MET A 1 -3.61 -21.05 -8.59
C MET A 1 -4.39 -20.24 -9.59
N ASP A 2 -5.04 -19.16 -9.17
CA ASP A 2 -5.99 -18.46 -10.06
C ASP A 2 -5.33 -17.30 -10.84
N ILE A 3 -4.28 -16.69 -10.27
CA ILE A 3 -3.52 -15.60 -10.90
C ILE A 3 -2.04 -15.85 -10.69
N ASN A 4 -1.22 -15.56 -11.71
CA ASN A 4 0.24 -15.53 -11.60
C ASN A 4 0.74 -14.10 -11.82
N CYS A 5 1.33 -13.52 -10.76
CA CYS A 5 2.06 -12.26 -10.88
C CYS A 5 3.42 -12.54 -11.53
N GLY A 6 3.44 -12.58 -12.86
CA GLY A 6 4.61 -12.96 -13.64
C GLY A 6 4.20 -13.48 -15.01
N THR A 7 5.09 -14.23 -15.65
CA THR A 7 4.89 -14.74 -17.01
C THR A 7 4.87 -16.27 -17.08
N TYR A 8 4.89 -16.96 -15.94
CA TYR A 8 5.08 -18.41 -15.90
C TYR A 8 3.87 -19.12 -16.51
N LEU A 9 2.66 -18.82 -16.01
CA LEU A 9 1.44 -19.42 -16.56
C LEU A 9 1.24 -19.03 -18.03
N LEU A 10 1.48 -17.76 -18.38
CA LEU A 10 1.40 -17.30 -19.77
C LEU A 10 2.28 -18.12 -20.72
N ARG A 11 3.47 -18.55 -20.29
CA ARG A 11 4.45 -19.27 -21.14
C ARG A 11 4.28 -20.78 -21.15
N HIS A 12 3.61 -21.36 -20.16
CA HIS A 12 3.66 -22.81 -19.93
C HIS A 12 2.30 -23.49 -19.83
N THR A 13 1.22 -22.76 -19.56
CA THR A 13 -0.10 -23.37 -19.34
C THR A 13 -0.60 -24.12 -20.57
N GLU A 14 -0.49 -23.55 -21.78
CA GLU A 14 -0.92 -24.23 -23.02
C GLU A 14 -0.23 -25.58 -23.21
N LYS A 15 1.10 -25.62 -23.08
CA LYS A 15 1.86 -26.88 -23.17
C LYS A 15 1.47 -27.86 -22.07
N ALA A 16 1.16 -27.39 -20.86
CA ALA A 16 0.74 -28.25 -19.76
C ALA A 16 -0.65 -28.86 -20.03
N VAL A 17 -1.57 -28.09 -20.62
CA VAL A 17 -2.88 -28.58 -21.08
C VAL A 17 -2.71 -29.63 -22.18
N MET A 18 -1.91 -29.36 -23.21
CA MET A 18 -1.63 -30.33 -24.28
C MET A 18 -1.01 -31.63 -23.75
N GLN A 19 -0.30 -31.57 -22.61
CA GLN A 19 0.29 -32.74 -21.95
C GLN A 19 -0.66 -33.43 -20.96
N GLY A 20 -1.90 -32.96 -20.82
CA GLY A 20 -2.88 -33.48 -19.85
C GLY A 20 -2.50 -33.25 -18.38
N LYS A 21 -1.58 -32.31 -18.10
CA LYS A 21 -1.11 -31.98 -16.74
C LYS A 21 -1.99 -30.92 -16.06
N VAL A 22 -2.77 -30.20 -16.85
CA VAL A 22 -3.70 -29.15 -16.41
C VAL A 22 -5.00 -29.38 -17.16
N SER A 23 -6.12 -29.38 -16.45
CA SER A 23 -7.45 -29.49 -17.02
C SER A 23 -7.98 -28.11 -17.40
N GLU A 24 -8.50 -27.93 -18.61
CA GLU A 24 -9.13 -26.66 -18.99
C GLU A 24 -10.32 -26.35 -18.06
N GLU A 25 -11.22 -27.31 -17.88
CA GLU A 25 -12.46 -27.13 -17.10
C GLU A 25 -12.19 -27.00 -15.58
N GLU A 26 -11.37 -27.88 -15.01
CA GLU A 26 -11.20 -27.94 -13.55
C GLU A 26 -10.18 -26.92 -13.02
N ASP A 27 -9.17 -26.57 -13.83
CA ASP A 27 -8.09 -25.66 -13.41
C ASP A 27 -8.25 -24.26 -13.98
N ILE A 28 -8.44 -24.13 -15.29
CA ILE A 28 -8.44 -22.83 -15.98
C ILE A 28 -9.79 -22.14 -15.83
N ASP A 29 -10.90 -22.81 -16.17
CA ASP A 29 -12.23 -22.22 -16.07
C ASP A 29 -12.55 -21.86 -14.62
N ARG A 30 -12.22 -22.74 -13.67
CA ARG A 30 -12.34 -22.44 -12.24
C ARG A 30 -11.56 -21.18 -11.84
N ALA A 31 -10.32 -21.03 -12.31
CA ALA A 31 -9.50 -19.84 -12.03
C ALA A 31 -10.11 -18.57 -12.64
N LEU A 32 -10.62 -18.66 -13.87
CA LEU A 32 -11.28 -17.55 -14.55
C LEU A 32 -12.60 -17.17 -13.87
N ILE A 33 -13.41 -18.15 -13.45
CA ILE A 33 -14.65 -17.93 -12.70
C ILE A 33 -14.34 -17.16 -11.41
N ASN A 34 -13.32 -17.57 -10.66
CA ASN A 34 -12.92 -16.86 -9.43
C ASN A 34 -12.47 -15.42 -9.72
N LEU A 35 -11.62 -15.23 -10.75
CA LEU A 35 -11.13 -13.92 -11.16
C LEU A 35 -12.28 -12.99 -11.56
N PHE A 36 -13.13 -13.43 -12.48
CA PHE A 36 -14.23 -12.61 -13.00
C PHE A 36 -15.33 -12.41 -11.96
N SER A 37 -15.57 -13.36 -11.06
CA SER A 37 -16.53 -13.17 -9.95
C SER A 37 -16.14 -11.98 -9.07
N VAL A 38 -14.85 -11.79 -8.79
CA VAL A 38 -14.38 -10.62 -8.03
C VAL A 38 -14.53 -9.34 -8.85
N GLN A 39 -14.18 -9.35 -10.14
CA GLN A 39 -14.31 -8.18 -11.00
C GLN A 39 -15.78 -7.75 -11.20
N LEU A 40 -16.70 -8.71 -11.33
CA LEU A 40 -18.14 -8.46 -11.38
C LEU A 40 -18.65 -7.84 -10.08
N ARG A 41 -18.23 -8.37 -8.92
CA ARG A 41 -18.58 -7.78 -7.60
C ARG A 41 -18.05 -6.36 -7.41
N LEU A 42 -16.95 -6.01 -8.06
CA LEU A 42 -16.38 -4.66 -8.07
C LEU A 42 -17.05 -3.75 -9.12
N GLY A 43 -17.99 -4.27 -9.92
CA GLY A 43 -18.74 -3.53 -10.92
C GLY A 43 -17.95 -3.18 -12.18
N LEU A 44 -16.84 -3.87 -12.47
CA LEU A 44 -16.01 -3.57 -13.66
C LEU A 44 -16.76 -3.73 -14.99
N PHE A 45 -17.87 -4.47 -14.99
CA PHE A 45 -18.71 -4.73 -16.16
C PHE A 45 -20.05 -3.97 -16.13
N ASP A 46 -20.28 -3.10 -15.14
CA ASP A 46 -21.56 -2.40 -14.92
C ASP A 46 -21.65 -1.07 -15.70
N GLY A 47 -21.04 -1.02 -16.89
CA GLY A 47 -21.07 0.15 -17.77
C GLY A 47 -20.08 1.24 -17.38
N ASN A 48 -20.55 2.49 -17.25
CA ASN A 48 -19.67 3.64 -16.99
C ASN A 48 -19.20 3.65 -15.52
N PRO A 49 -17.89 3.47 -15.22
CA PRO A 49 -17.37 3.43 -13.85
C PRO A 49 -17.67 4.70 -13.04
N LYS A 50 -17.82 5.86 -13.70
CA LYS A 50 -18.20 7.12 -13.05
C LYS A 50 -19.60 7.10 -12.41
N LYS A 51 -20.48 6.18 -12.82
CA LYS A 51 -21.83 6.03 -12.26
C LYS A 51 -21.90 4.99 -11.14
N LEU A 52 -20.79 4.34 -10.80
CA LEU A 52 -20.71 3.29 -9.79
C LEU A 52 -20.29 3.86 -8.43
N GLN A 53 -20.40 3.05 -7.38
CA GLN A 53 -20.19 3.45 -5.98
C GLN A 53 -18.91 4.26 -5.71
N TYR A 54 -17.82 3.98 -6.43
CA TYR A 54 -16.52 4.63 -6.24
C TYR A 54 -16.17 5.61 -7.37
N GLY A 55 -17.08 5.85 -8.32
CA GLY A 55 -16.82 6.60 -9.54
C GLY A 55 -16.46 8.07 -9.31
N ASP A 56 -16.96 8.66 -8.23
CA ASP A 56 -16.75 10.07 -7.88
C ASP A 56 -15.41 10.34 -7.19
N LEU A 57 -14.72 9.29 -6.71
CA LEU A 57 -13.40 9.43 -6.11
C LEU A 57 -12.38 9.95 -7.13
N GLY A 58 -11.57 10.91 -6.71
CA GLY A 58 -10.57 11.56 -7.54
C GLY A 58 -9.40 12.16 -6.77
N PRO A 59 -8.55 12.95 -7.45
CA PRO A 59 -7.36 13.56 -6.84
C PRO A 59 -7.67 14.43 -5.61
N GLN A 60 -8.84 15.06 -5.55
CA GLN A 60 -9.28 15.86 -4.41
C GLN A 60 -9.50 15.04 -3.12
N ASP A 61 -9.75 13.74 -3.26
CA ASP A 61 -9.96 12.82 -2.14
C ASP A 61 -8.63 12.21 -1.65
N VAL A 62 -7.52 12.46 -2.37
CA VAL A 62 -6.18 12.02 -1.99
C VAL A 62 -5.52 13.06 -1.07
N CYS A 63 -4.86 12.58 -0.01
CA CYS A 63 -4.14 13.44 0.95
C CYS A 63 -5.01 14.59 1.52
N THR A 64 -6.26 14.28 1.88
CA THR A 64 -7.11 15.22 2.63
C THR A 64 -6.49 15.54 3.99
N LYS A 65 -6.96 16.62 4.65
CA LYS A 65 -6.52 16.97 6.00
C LYS A 65 -6.71 15.80 6.97
N GLN A 66 -7.86 15.13 6.87
CA GLN A 66 -8.24 13.99 7.68
C GLN A 66 -7.28 12.80 7.45
N HIS A 67 -6.90 12.50 6.20
CA HIS A 67 -5.93 11.44 5.91
C HIS A 67 -4.56 11.75 6.51
N ARG A 68 -4.10 13.02 6.45
CA ARG A 68 -2.84 13.44 7.08
C ARG A 68 -2.88 13.34 8.60
N GLU A 69 -4.00 13.68 9.22
CA GLU A 69 -4.17 13.57 10.67
C GLU A 69 -4.08 12.11 11.14
N ILE A 70 -4.70 11.17 10.42
CA ILE A 70 -4.60 9.74 10.72
C ILE A 70 -3.15 9.23 10.55
N ALA A 71 -2.47 9.63 9.47
CA ALA A 71 -1.07 9.26 9.26
C ALA A 71 -0.14 9.79 10.37
N LEU A 72 -0.36 11.05 10.80
CA LEU A 72 0.37 11.66 11.90
C LEU A 72 0.10 10.95 13.23
N GLU A 73 -1.15 10.58 13.49
CA GLU A 73 -1.51 9.87 14.72
C GLU A 73 -0.90 8.46 14.75
N ALA A 74 -0.95 7.73 13.63
CA ALA A 74 -0.28 6.44 13.50
C ALA A 74 1.24 6.56 13.75
N ALA A 75 1.89 7.60 13.23
CA ALA A 75 3.31 7.85 13.49
C ALA A 75 3.58 8.14 14.96
N ARG A 76 2.76 8.96 15.63
CA ARG A 76 2.90 9.28 17.06
C ARG A 76 2.76 8.05 17.94
N GLN A 77 1.78 7.20 17.66
CA GLN A 77 1.53 5.97 18.42
C GLN A 77 2.55 4.87 18.12
N GLY A 78 3.16 4.88 16.93
CA GLY A 78 4.16 3.90 16.52
C GLY A 78 5.58 4.14 17.06
N LEU A 79 5.86 5.30 17.63
CA LEU A 79 7.19 5.62 18.20
C LEU A 79 7.44 4.85 19.50
N VAL A 80 8.54 4.11 19.57
CA VAL A 80 8.95 3.36 20.76
C VAL A 80 10.14 4.01 21.45
N LEU A 81 9.96 4.43 22.70
CA LEU A 81 11.04 4.93 23.55
C LEU A 81 11.79 3.75 24.18
N LEU A 82 12.91 3.35 23.56
CA LEU A 82 13.71 2.21 24.03
C LEU A 82 14.53 2.51 25.30
N LYS A 83 14.98 3.76 25.47
CA LYS A 83 15.87 4.16 26.57
C LYS A 83 15.64 5.62 26.96
N ASN A 84 15.55 5.89 28.26
CA ASN A 84 15.48 7.24 28.82
C ASN A 84 16.28 7.30 30.14
N GLU A 85 17.51 7.81 30.08
CA GLU A 85 18.38 7.94 31.25
C GLU A 85 18.22 9.30 31.90
N MET A 86 18.29 9.33 33.23
CA MET A 86 18.27 10.56 34.05
C MET A 86 17.05 11.47 33.79
N GLY A 87 15.96 10.93 33.22
CA GLY A 87 14.76 11.70 32.90
C GLY A 87 14.99 12.80 31.85
N LEU A 88 15.92 12.60 30.91
CA LEU A 88 16.26 13.58 29.88
C LEU A 88 15.06 13.95 29.00
N LEU A 89 14.24 12.96 28.64
CA LEU A 89 13.02 13.19 27.87
C LEU A 89 11.78 13.25 28.79
N PRO A 90 10.81 14.15 28.54
CA PRO A 90 10.78 15.12 27.43
C PRO A 90 11.71 16.33 27.67
N LEU A 91 12.27 16.88 26.59
CA LEU A 91 13.10 18.08 26.65
C LEU A 91 12.29 19.27 27.18
N ARG A 92 12.81 19.92 28.23
CA ARG A 92 12.19 21.09 28.85
C ARG A 92 12.56 22.35 28.07
N LYS A 93 11.60 22.89 27.32
CA LYS A 93 11.79 24.09 26.47
C LYS A 93 12.41 25.30 27.19
N HIS A 94 12.16 25.46 28.50
CA HIS A 94 12.72 26.57 29.29
C HIS A 94 14.21 26.41 29.61
N ASN A 95 14.77 25.21 29.46
CA ASN A 95 16.17 24.90 29.79
C ASN A 95 17.02 24.57 28.56
N VAL A 96 16.42 24.47 27.38
CA VAL A 96 17.10 24.11 26.13
C VAL A 96 16.99 25.29 25.16
N TYR A 97 18.08 26.00 24.94
CA TYR A 97 18.13 27.21 24.11
C TYR A 97 18.59 26.96 22.68
N SER A 98 19.20 25.79 22.42
CA SER A 98 19.66 25.37 21.10
C SER A 98 19.65 23.84 20.98
N LEU A 99 19.52 23.34 19.75
CA LEU A 99 19.51 21.91 19.44
C LEU A 99 20.35 21.67 18.18
N SER A 100 21.28 20.72 18.27
CA SER A 100 22.01 20.22 17.11
C SER A 100 21.35 18.94 16.61
N LEU A 101 20.93 18.92 15.34
CA LEU A 101 20.36 17.74 14.70
C LEU A 101 21.44 17.08 13.83
N ILE A 102 21.86 15.88 14.22
CA ILE A 102 22.99 15.17 13.59
C ILE A 102 22.55 13.78 13.18
N GLY A 103 22.90 13.38 11.96
CA GLY A 103 22.68 12.03 11.45
C GLY A 103 22.22 12.04 9.99
N PRO A 104 22.46 10.95 9.24
CA PRO A 104 22.13 10.88 7.81
C PRO A 104 20.63 10.95 7.52
N ALA A 105 19.78 10.66 8.51
CA ALA A 105 18.32 10.72 8.41
C ALA A 105 17.71 12.06 8.87
N ALA A 106 18.52 12.99 9.41
CA ALA A 106 18.04 14.22 10.04
C ALA A 106 17.21 15.12 9.10
N ASN A 107 17.48 15.08 7.79
CA ASN A 107 16.78 15.87 6.78
C ASN A 107 16.56 15.07 5.48
N LYS A 108 16.01 13.86 5.59
CA LYS A 108 15.74 12.99 4.42
C LYS A 108 14.33 12.41 4.45
N ALA A 109 13.36 13.18 3.95
CA ALA A 109 11.96 12.75 3.85
C ALA A 109 11.77 11.42 3.10
N GLY A 110 12.55 11.18 2.04
CA GLY A 110 12.48 9.94 1.25
C GLY A 110 12.86 8.67 2.03
N LEU A 111 13.59 8.78 3.15
CA LEU A 111 13.87 7.62 4.01
C LEU A 111 12.69 7.23 4.91
N LEU A 112 11.73 8.13 5.13
CA LEU A 112 10.66 7.91 6.09
C LEU A 112 9.58 6.94 5.57
N GLY A 113 9.45 6.80 4.25
CA GLY A 113 8.49 5.89 3.63
C GLY A 113 8.92 4.43 3.61
N GLY A 114 10.21 4.12 3.83
CA GLY A 114 10.73 2.78 3.59
C GLY A 114 10.57 2.35 2.13
N ASP A 115 10.32 1.06 1.90
CA ASP A 115 10.35 0.47 0.56
C ASP A 115 9.08 0.72 -0.26
N TYR A 116 7.96 0.08 0.08
CA TYR A 116 6.71 0.12 -0.68
C TYR A 116 5.93 1.43 -0.51
N SER A 117 6.60 2.56 -0.71
CA SER A 117 6.05 3.91 -0.57
C SER A 117 6.12 4.68 -1.88
N GLY A 118 5.03 5.38 -2.19
CA GLY A 118 4.98 6.36 -3.27
C GLY A 118 5.62 7.69 -2.88
N ILE A 119 5.53 8.67 -3.77
CA ILE A 119 6.00 10.04 -3.52
C ILE A 119 4.99 10.76 -2.59
N PRO A 120 5.42 11.27 -1.42
CA PRO A 120 4.54 12.03 -0.53
C PRO A 120 4.05 13.33 -1.18
N VAL A 121 2.79 13.70 -0.91
CA VAL A 121 2.17 14.94 -1.45
C VAL A 121 2.80 16.20 -0.86
N ILE A 122 3.32 16.12 0.37
CA ILE A 122 4.06 17.21 1.03
C ILE A 122 5.43 16.63 1.38
N PRO A 123 6.49 16.96 0.63
CA PRO A 123 7.85 16.53 0.93
C PRO A 123 8.46 17.24 2.14
#